data_AF-A0A9P4JSD5-F1
#
_entry.id   AF-A0A9P4JSD5-F1
#
_cell.length_a   1.000
_cell.length_b   1.000
_cell.length_c   1.000
_cell.angle_alpha   90.00
_cell.angle_beta   90.00
_cell.angle_gamma   90.00
#
_symmetry.space_group_name_H-M   'P 1'
#
loop_
_entity.id
_entity.type
_entity.pdbx_description
1 polymer ?
#
loop_
_entity_poly.entity_id
_entity_poly.type
_entity_poly.pdbx_seq_one_letter_code
_entity_poly.pdbx_strand_id
1 'polypeptide(L)'
;MQLSWFAQAKSVLGTSKTDTLPTHSLEKYMSDLANKVHNFIIVVTPQGTGLRLFAQDKPLTTYKLKKSFDGDTFYWPMNLPPGQF
;
A
#
# COMPACT_ATOMS: atom_id res chain seq x y z
N MET A 1 -19.92 -20.10 6.11
CA MET A 1 -18.90 -19.76 7.14
C MET A 1 -17.73 -18.91 6.64
N GLN A 2 -17.69 -18.47 5.37
CA GLN A 2 -16.55 -17.73 4.81
C GLN A 2 -16.62 -16.20 4.92
N LEU A 3 -17.71 -15.62 5.45
CA LEU A 3 -17.92 -14.17 5.50
C LEU A 3 -17.48 -13.52 6.83
N SER A 4 -17.31 -14.31 7.90
CA SER A 4 -16.99 -13.76 9.23
C SER A 4 -15.56 -13.25 9.32
N TRP A 5 -14.58 -13.97 8.78
CA TRP A 5 -13.17 -13.56 8.80
C TRP A 5 -12.95 -12.28 7.97
N PHE A 6 -13.64 -12.13 6.84
CA PHE A 6 -13.54 -10.93 6.01
C PHE A 6 -14.15 -9.71 6.71
N ALA A 7 -15.32 -9.87 7.34
CA ALA A 7 -15.95 -8.82 8.13
C ALA A 7 -15.09 -8.41 9.34
N GLN A 8 -14.46 -9.38 10.02
CA GLN A 8 -13.53 -9.14 11.11
C GLN A 8 -12.27 -8.41 10.62
N ALA A 9 -11.65 -8.85 9.54
CA ALA A 9 -10.49 -8.18 8.95
C ALA A 9 -10.83 -6.73 8.55
N LYS A 10 -12.00 -6.51 7.94
CA LYS A 10 -12.47 -5.17 7.59
C LYS A 10 -12.68 -4.28 8.82
N SER A 11 -13.24 -4.83 9.90
CA SER A 11 -13.45 -4.11 11.17
C SER A 11 -12.12 -3.77 11.86
N VAL A 12 -11.17 -4.71 11.89
CA VAL A 12 -9.83 -4.49 12.45
C VAL A 12 -9.06 -3.44 11.63
N LEU A 13 -9.06 -3.54 10.30
CA LEU A 13 -8.43 -2.55 9.44
C LEU A 13 -9.09 -1.17 9.55
N GLY A 14 -10.40 -1.11 9.77
CA GLY A 14 -11.10 0.16 10.00
C GLY A 14 -10.74 0.83 11.32
N THR A 15 -10.45 0.06 12.36
CA THR A 15 -10.13 0.56 13.71
C THR A 15 -8.63 0.77 13.94
N SER A 16 -7.77 0.11 13.16
CA SER A 16 -6.31 0.20 13.31
C SER A 16 -5.69 1.39 12.56
N LYS A 17 -6.49 2.17 11.84
CA LYS A 17 -6.01 3.38 11.16
C LYS A 17 -5.89 4.51 12.18
N THR A 18 -4.67 4.89 12.50
CA THR A 18 -4.36 5.88 13.55
C THR A 18 -4.13 7.28 12.99
N ASP A 19 -3.94 7.41 11.67
CA ASP A 19 -3.56 8.67 10.98
C ASP A 19 -2.23 9.28 11.50
N THR A 20 -1.45 8.50 12.27
CA THR A 20 -0.11 8.85 12.72
C THR A 20 0.78 9.14 11.51
N LEU A 21 1.54 10.25 11.57
CA LEU A 21 2.44 10.63 10.49
C LEU A 21 3.65 9.67 10.39
N PRO A 22 4.24 9.52 9.19
CA PRO A 22 5.52 8.82 9.04
C PRO A 22 6.60 9.35 9.98
N THR A 23 7.40 8.43 10.52
CA THR A 23 8.51 8.76 11.44
C THR A 23 9.63 9.49 10.70
N HIS A 24 9.69 9.33 9.39
CA HIS A 24 10.72 9.88 8.52
C HIS A 24 10.12 10.65 7.35
N SER A 25 10.94 11.46 6.68
CA SER A 25 10.53 12.08 5.42
C SER A 25 10.30 11.02 4.34
N LEU A 26 9.45 11.33 3.36
CA LEU A 26 9.05 10.36 2.33
C LEU A 26 10.25 9.86 1.51
N GLU A 27 11.27 10.70 1.32
CA GLU A 27 12.50 10.38 0.61
C GLU A 27 13.27 9.23 1.26
N LYS A 28 13.15 9.05 2.58
CA LYS A 28 13.84 7.95 3.28
C LYS A 28 13.25 6.58 2.95
N TYR A 29 12.01 6.53 2.46
CA TYR A 29 11.37 5.28 2.03
C TYR A 29 11.59 4.99 0.54
N MET A 30 12.31 5.86 -0.19
CA MET A 30 12.65 5.64 -1.60
C MET A 30 13.61 4.45 -1.72
N SER A 31 13.24 3.44 -2.50
CA SER A 31 14.01 2.20 -2.62
C SER A 31 13.59 1.36 -3.82
N ASP A 32 14.50 0.51 -4.27
CA ASP A 32 14.26 -0.54 -5.26
C ASP A 32 14.22 -1.89 -4.54
N LEU A 33 13.01 -2.43 -4.38
CA LEU A 33 12.75 -3.68 -3.66
C LEU A 33 12.72 -4.86 -4.64
N ALA A 34 13.78 -5.66 -4.64
CA ALA A 34 13.88 -6.85 -5.48
C ALA A 34 13.08 -8.03 -4.91
N ASN A 35 12.08 -8.50 -5.65
CA ASN A 35 11.42 -9.77 -5.38
C ASN A 35 12.17 -10.90 -6.10
N LYS A 36 12.98 -11.65 -5.36
CA LYS A 36 13.78 -12.77 -5.90
C LYS A 36 12.92 -13.93 -6.40
N VAL A 37 11.73 -14.15 -5.84
CA VAL A 37 10.85 -15.29 -6.18
C VAL A 37 10.19 -15.08 -7.54
N HIS A 38 9.80 -13.84 -7.83
CA HIS A 38 9.05 -13.50 -9.03
C HIS A 38 9.87 -12.69 -10.05
N ASN A 39 11.16 -12.48 -9.77
CA ASN A 39 12.13 -11.80 -10.62
C ASN A 39 11.66 -10.43 -11.13
N PHE A 40 11.16 -9.59 -10.23
CA PHE A 40 10.81 -8.21 -10.55
C PHE A 40 11.25 -7.25 -9.45
N ILE A 41 11.46 -5.99 -9.81
CA ILE A 41 11.82 -4.90 -8.90
C ILE A 41 10.61 -3.99 -8.71
N ILE A 42 10.26 -3.74 -7.46
CA ILE A 42 9.30 -2.69 -7.08
C ILE A 42 10.10 -1.42 -6.80
N VAL A 43 9.86 -0.39 -7.59
CA VAL A 43 10.44 0.93 -7.38
C VAL A 43 9.48 1.75 -6.52
N VAL A 44 9.98 2.25 -5.40
CA VAL A 44 9.27 3.11 -4.44
C VAL A 44 9.79 4.53 -4.60
N THR A 45 8.90 5.47 -4.93
CA THR A 45 9.25 6.89 -5.08
C THR A 45 8.28 7.78 -4.30
N PRO A 46 8.75 8.90 -3.71
CA PRO A 46 7.85 9.90 -3.13
C PRO A 46 6.90 10.49 -4.17
N GLN A 47 5.61 10.63 -3.85
CA GLN A 47 4.64 11.29 -4.71
C GLN A 47 3.61 12.07 -3.87
N GLY A 48 3.67 13.41 -3.94
CA GLY A 48 2.77 14.29 -3.19
C GLY A 48 2.91 14.06 -1.68
N THR A 49 1.83 13.63 -1.03
CA THR A 49 1.80 13.36 0.42
C THR A 49 2.01 11.88 0.78
N GLY A 50 2.37 11.04 -0.19
CA GLY A 50 2.56 9.60 0.02
C GLY A 50 3.64 9.02 -0.90
N LEU A 51 3.51 7.73 -1.20
CA LEU A 51 4.48 6.99 -2.00
C LEU A 51 3.83 6.45 -3.28
N ARG A 52 4.62 6.30 -4.33
CA ARG A 52 4.26 5.63 -5.56
C ARG A 52 5.08 4.35 -5.67
N LEU A 53 4.39 3.24 -5.86
CA LEU A 53 4.98 1.95 -6.17
C LEU A 53 4.72 1.60 -7.63
N PHE A 54 5.72 1.11 -8.34
CA PHE A 54 5.53 0.50 -9.65
C PHE A 54 6.55 -0.60 -9.86
N ALA A 55 6.21 -1.60 -10.67
CA ALA A 55 7.17 -2.61 -11.08
C ALA A 55 8.01 -2.06 -12.24
N GLN A 56 9.34 -2.20 -12.16
CA GLN A 56 10.30 -1.61 -13.11
C GLN A 56 9.96 -1.95 -14.58
N ASP A 57 9.63 -3.21 -14.86
CA ASP A 57 9.29 -3.68 -16.21
C ASP A 57 7.79 -3.57 -16.55
N LYS A 58 6.98 -3.08 -15.61
CA LYS A 58 5.53 -2.90 -15.77
C LYS A 58 5.09 -1.54 -15.20
N PRO A 59 5.54 -0.42 -15.79
CA PRO A 59 5.26 0.92 -15.27
C PRO A 59 3.77 1.27 -15.24
N LEU A 60 2.96 0.62 -16.09
CA LEU A 60 1.50 0.76 -16.10
C LEU A 60 0.83 0.21 -14.83
N THR A 61 1.49 -0.73 -14.14
CA THR A 61 1.05 -1.23 -12.83
C THR A 61 1.62 -0.32 -11.75
N THR A 62 0.98 0.83 -11.56
CA THR A 62 1.34 1.82 -10.55
C THR A 62 0.32 1.81 -9.41
N TYR A 63 0.80 1.78 -8.16
CA TYR A 63 -0.01 1.95 -6.96
C TYR A 63 0.36 3.27 -6.27
N LYS A 64 -0.67 4.08 -6.01
CA LYS A 64 -0.52 5.31 -5.21
C LYS A 64 -0.82 4.97 -3.76
N LEU A 65 0.22 4.86 -2.95
CA LEU A 65 0.08 4.70 -1.52
C LEU A 65 -0.31 6.04 -0.90
N LYS A 66 -1.41 6.04 -0.17
CA LYS A 66 -1.88 7.20 0.57
C LYS A 66 -1.01 7.42 1.80
N LYS A 67 -1.24 8.56 2.46
CA LYS A 67 -0.65 8.93 3.75
C LYS A 67 -0.67 7.75 4.73
N SER A 68 0.30 7.70 5.63
CA SER A 68 0.47 6.60 6.57
C SER A 68 -0.83 6.13 7.22
N PHE A 69 -1.01 4.82 7.23
CA PHE A 69 -2.03 4.10 7.98
C PHE A 69 -1.75 4.19 9.49
N ASP A 70 -0.48 3.98 9.88
CA ASP A 70 0.08 4.14 11.22
C ASP A 70 1.61 4.21 11.15
N GLY A 71 2.19 5.39 11.41
CA GLY A 71 3.64 5.60 11.41
C GLY A 71 4.28 5.28 10.06
N ASP A 72 5.08 4.22 9.98
CA ASP A 72 5.80 3.82 8.76
C ASP A 72 4.98 2.85 7.87
N THR A 73 3.71 2.62 8.20
CA THR A 73 2.82 1.73 7.45
C THR A 73 2.05 2.53 6.40
N PHE A 74 2.18 2.18 5.13
CA PHE A 74 1.44 2.83 4.03
C PHE A 74 0.36 1.90 3.46
N TYR A 75 -0.70 2.46 2.89
CA TYR A 75 -1.80 1.68 2.30
C TYR A 75 -2.23 2.23 0.94
N TRP A 76 -2.78 1.35 0.10
CA TRP A 76 -3.49 1.75 -1.12
C TRP A 76 -4.92 1.21 -1.05
N PRO A 77 -5.93 2.00 -1.45
CA PRO A 77 -7.29 1.49 -1.56
C PRO A 77 -7.36 0.48 -2.70
N MET A 78 -7.86 -0.72 -2.40
CA MET A 78 -8.24 -1.68 -3.42
C MET A 78 -9.58 -1.22 -4.01
N ASN A 79 -9.54 -0.63 -5.21
CA ASN A 79 -10.77 -0.37 -5.96
C ASN A 79 -11.27 -1.72 -6.50
N LEU A 80 -12.17 -2.37 -5.77
CA LEU A 80 -12.98 -3.45 -6.33
C LEU A 80 -13.94 -2.84 -7.36
N PRO A 81 -14.08 -3.41 -8.56
CA PRO A 81 -15.16 -3.04 -9.47
C PRO A 81 -16.51 -3.16 -8.75
N PRO A 82 -17.46 -2.24 -8.94
CA PRO A 82 -18.80 -2.41 -8.39
C PRO A 82 -19.40 -3.72 -8.91
N GLY A 83 -19.87 -4.59 -8.00
CA GLY A 83 -20.63 -5.79 -8.34
C GLY A 83 -19.94 -7.15 -8.13
N GLN A 84 -18.80 -7.23 -7.44
CA GLN A 84 -18.25 -8.52 -6.99
C GLN A 84 -18.29 -8.61 -5.46
N PHE A 85 -19.37 -9.22 -4.94
CA PHE A 85 -19.48 -9.82 -3.61
C PHE A 85 -20.17 -11.17 -3.75
#